data_AF-A0A932MVN9-F1
#
_entry.id   AF-A0A932MVN9-F1
#
_cell.length_a   1.000
_cell.length_b   1.000
_cell.length_c   1.000
_cell.angle_alpha   90.00
_cell.angle_beta   90.00
_cell.angle_gamma   90.00
#
_symmetry.space_group_name_H-M   'P 1'
#
loop_
_entity.id
_entity.type
_entity.pdbx_description
1 polymer ?
#
loop_
_entity_poly.entity_id
_entity_poly.type
_entity_poly.pdbx_seq_one_letter_code
_entity_poly.pdbx_strand_id
1 'polypeptide(L)' 'MSGGFGIYVHVPYCAARCPYCDFNVTVEKTPPWARFAEAVTHEIRARAEVFPDASARSLYFGGGTPSLAPAEALL' A
#
# COMPACT_ATOMS: atom_id res chain seq x y z
N MET A 1 -5.00 21.59 18.15
CA MET A 1 -4.56 21.33 16.76
C MET A 1 -4.76 19.85 16.50
N SER A 2 -5.78 19.45 15.74
CA SER A 2 -5.92 18.05 15.31
C SER A 2 -4.80 17.75 14.31
N GLY A 3 -3.66 17.26 14.81
CA GLY A 3 -2.57 16.81 13.97
C GLY A 3 -3.04 15.61 13.18
N GLY A 4 -3.38 15.79 11.91
CA GLY A 4 -3.70 14.68 11.02
C GLY A 4 -2.48 13.79 10.83
N PHE A 5 -2.71 12.51 10.53
CA PHE A 5 -1.64 11.53 10.29
C PHE A 5 -1.55 11.18 8.79
N GLY A 6 -0.45 10.57 8.40
CA GLY A 6 -0.26 10.03 7.05
C GLY A 6 -0.48 8.53 7.03
N ILE A 7 -1.02 8.00 5.93
CA ILE A 7 -1.12 6.58 5.66
C ILE A 7 -0.02 6.20 4.67
N TYR A 8 0.74 5.16 4.98
CA TYR A 8 1.67 4.52 4.06
C TYR A 8 1.14 3.13 3.70
N VAL A 9 0.94 2.90 2.41
CA VAL A 9 0.57 1.59 1.86
C VAL A 9 1.80 0.97 1.23
N HIS A 10 2.21 -0.17 1.77
CA HIS A 10 3.32 -0.94 1.25
C HIS A 10 2.85 -1.79 0.05
N VAL A 11 3.39 -1.52 -1.14
CA VAL A 11 3.20 -2.33 -2.34
C VAL A 11 4.37 -3.31 -2.43
N PRO A 12 4.18 -4.62 -2.24
CA PRO A 12 5.30 -5.55 -2.14
C PRO A 12 5.82 -6.04 -3.49
N TYR A 13 5.27 -5.59 -4.62
CA TYR A 13 5.55 -6.21 -5.92
C TYR A 13 6.58 -5.45 -6.75
N CYS A 14 7.50 -6.20 -7.34
CA CYS A 14 8.48 -5.73 -8.32
C CYS A 14 8.46 -6.60 -9.58
N ALA A 15 8.80 -6.02 -10.73
CA ALA A 15 9.01 -6.77 -11.97
C ALA A 15 10.31 -7.60 -11.95
N ALA A 16 11.32 -7.12 -11.21
CA ALA A 16 12.59 -7.79 -10.98
C ALA A 16 13.21 -7.31 -9.66
N ARG A 17 14.12 -8.09 -9.07
CA ARG A 17 14.86 -7.68 -7.87
C ARG A 17 16.15 -6.98 -8.26
N CYS A 18 16.28 -5.70 -7.90
CA CYS A 18 17.53 -4.98 -8.08
C CYS A 18 18.62 -5.55 -7.14
N PRO A 19 19.90 -5.60 -7.55
CA PRO A 19 20.99 -6.14 -6.72
C PRO A 19 21.20 -5.41 -5.39
N TYR A 20 20.78 -4.13 -5.32
CA TYR A 20 20.88 -3.29 -4.13
C TYR A 20 19.57 -3.24 -3.31
N CYS A 21 18.51 -3.93 -3.73
CA CYS A 21 17.19 -3.76 -3.12
C CYS A 21 17.10 -4.42 -1.74
N ASP A 22 16.90 -3.58 -0.72
CA ASP A 22 16.69 -3.94 0.68
C ASP A 22 15.23 -3.79 1.15
N PHE A 23 14.34 -3.33 0.27
CA PHE A 23 12.90 -3.30 0.56
C PHE A 23 12.32 -4.72 0.71
N ASN A 24 11.27 -4.84 1.53
CA ASN A 24 10.50 -6.07 1.67
C ASN A 24 9.62 -6.31 0.44
N VAL A 25 10.20 -6.91 -0.61
CA VAL A 25 9.53 -7.07 -1.90
C VAL A 25 9.55 -8.52 -2.37
N THR A 26 8.57 -8.85 -3.18
CA THR A 26 8.50 -10.07 -3.97
C THR A 26 8.55 -9.72 -5.46
N VAL A 27 9.23 -10.58 -6.23
CA VAL A 27 9.22 -10.48 -7.69
C VAL A 27 8.06 -11.30 -8.20
N GLU A 28 7.10 -10.63 -8.82
CA GLU A 28 5.88 -11.27 -9.31
C GLU A 28 5.57 -10.77 -10.71
N LYS A 29 5.44 -11.70 -11.67
CA LYS A 29 5.18 -11.36 -13.08
C LYS A 29 3.73 -10.92 -13.29
N THR A 30 2.83 -11.48 -12.50
CA THR A 30 1.40 -11.16 -12.58
C THR A 30 0.87 -10.95 -11.17
N PRO A 31 1.13 -9.78 -10.57
CA PRO A 31 0.72 -9.53 -9.19
C PRO A 31 -0.81 -9.64 -9.05
N PRO A 32 -1.32 -10.24 -7.96
CA PRO A 32 -2.74 -10.40 -7.73
C PRO A 32 -3.36 -9.08 -7.23
N TRP A 33 -3.39 -8.06 -8.10
CA TRP A 33 -3.75 -6.68 -7.75
C TRP A 33 -5.14 -6.54 -7.12
N ALA A 34 -6.13 -7.32 -7.59
CA ALA A 34 -7.47 -7.32 -7.01
C ALA A 34 -7.46 -7.79 -5.54
N ARG A 35 -6.75 -8.88 -5.26
CA ARG A 35 -6.59 -9.41 -3.89
C ARG A 35 -5.79 -8.45 -3.01
N PHE A 36 -4.77 -7.79 -3.57
CA PHE A 36 -4.02 -6.75 -2.87
C PHE A 36 -4.92 -5.59 -2.45
N ALA A 37 -5.71 -5.04 -3.38
CA ALA A 37 -6.62 -3.92 -3.10
C ALA A 37 -7.68 -4.29 -2.06
N GLU A 38 -8.23 -5.50 -2.13
CA GLU A 38 -9.17 -6.03 -1.14
C GLU A 38 -8.53 -6.11 0.25
N ALA A 39 -7.32 -6.67 0.34
CA ALA A 39 -6.60 -6.83 1.60
C ALA A 39 -6.26 -5.47 2.24
N VAL A 40 -5.75 -4.51 1.46
CA VAL A 40 -5.44 -3.16 1.95
C VAL A 40 -6.70 -2.44 2.42
N THR A 41 -7.79 -2.55 1.66
CA THR A 41 -9.08 -1.94 2.03
C THR A 41 -9.63 -2.55 3.32
N HIS A 42 -9.52 -3.87 3.47
CA HIS A 42 -9.91 -4.57 4.69
C HIS A 42 -9.08 -4.09 5.89
N GLU A 43 -7.76 -3.98 5.74
CA GLU A 43 -6.90 -3.46 6.81
C GLU A 43 -7.26 -2.02 7.18
N ILE A 44 -7.44 -1.12 6.21
CA ILE A 44 -7.82 0.27 6.46
C ILE A 44 -9.13 0.35 7.27
N ARG A 45 -10.13 -0.47 6.92
CA ARG A 45 -11.40 -0.56 7.67
C ARG A 45 -11.18 -1.04 9.10
N ALA A 46 -10.40 -2.11 9.28
CA ALA A 46 -10.08 -2.63 10.61
C ALA A 46 -9.30 -1.61 11.47
N ARG A 47 -8.41 -0.80 10.87
CA ARG A 47 -7.71 0.28 11.59
C ARG A 47 -8.61 1.45 11.92
N ALA A 48 -9.56 1.79 11.07
CA ALA A 48 -10.52 2.87 11.33
C ALA A 48 -11.37 2.58 12.59
N GLU A 49 -11.69 1.32 12.88
CA GLU A 49 -12.38 0.92 14.12
C GLU A 49 -11.54 1.17 15.38
N VAL A 50 -10.21 1.06 15.27
CA VAL A 50 -9.27 1.32 16.38
C VAL A 50 -9.02 2.82 16.58
N PHE A 51 -9.15 3.61 15.52
CA PHE A 51 -8.87 5.04 15.50
C PHE A 51 -10.08 5.86 14.97
N PRO A 52 -11.22 5.86 15.69
CA PRO A 52 -12.49 6.38 15.18
C PRO A 52 -12.50 7.89 14.87
N ASP A 53 -11.69 8.68 15.58
CA ASP A 53 -11.60 10.14 15.40
C ASP A 53 -10.41 10.56 14.52
N ALA A 54 -9.69 9.60 13.93
CA ALA A 54 -8.47 9.89 13.23
C ALA A 54 -8.75 10.31 11.77
N SER A 55 -8.17 11.44 11.38
CA SER A 55 -8.24 11.97 10.01
C SER A 55 -6.87 11.88 9.34
N ALA A 56 -6.79 11.05 8.30
CA ALA A 56 -5.61 10.97 7.45
C ALA A 56 -5.55 12.19 6.51
N ARG A 57 -4.38 12.82 6.40
CA ARG A 57 -4.16 13.98 5.52
C ARG A 57 -3.31 13.69 4.31
N SER A 58 -2.58 12.60 4.34
CA SER A 58 -1.70 12.19 3.27
C SER A 58 -1.75 10.68 3.09
N LEU A 59 -1.58 10.25 1.85
CA LEU A 59 -1.52 8.85 1.45
C LEU A 59 -0.26 8.68 0.60
N TYR A 60 0.60 7.75 0.99
CA TYR A 60 1.83 7.42 0.31
C TYR A 60 1.83 5.95 -0.09
N PHE A 61 2.24 5.67 -1.32
CA PHE A 61 2.49 4.31 -1.80
C PHE A 61 3.99 4.12 -1.97
N GLY A 62 4.54 3.01 -1.47
CA GLY A 62 5.96 2.70 -1.62
C GLY A 62 6.26 1.24 -1.37
N GLY A 63 7.55 0.87 -1.30
CA GLY A 63 7.99 -0.51 -1.16
C GLY A 63 8.66 -0.99 -2.44
N GLY A 64 8.01 -1.90 -3.14
CA GLY A 64 8.40 -2.33 -4.47
C GLY A 64 8.16 -1.25 -5.51
N THR A 65 7.30 -1.52 -6.49
CA THR A 65 7.06 -0.58 -7.59
C THR A 65 5.57 -0.27 -7.67
N PRO A 66 5.07 0.71 -6.87
CA PRO A 66 3.66 1.11 -6.90
C PRO A 66 3.11 1.42 -8.30
N SER A 67 3.96 1.96 -9.18
CA SER A 67 3.61 2.26 -10.57
C SER A 67 3.37 1.04 -11.46
N LEU A 68 3.60 -0.19 -10.98
CA LEU A 68 3.17 -1.42 -11.67
C LEU A 68 1.70 -1.74 -11.42
N ALA A 69 1.08 -1.14 -10.40
CA ALA A 69 -0.32 -1.39 -10.11
C ALA A 69 -1.21 -0.75 -11.19
N PRO A 70 -2.27 -1.44 -11.63
CA PRO A 70 -3.32 -0.80 -12.41
C PRO A 70 -4.02 0.26 -11.55
N ALA A 71 -4.57 1.30 -12.19
CA ALA A 71 -5.16 2.44 -11.48
C ALA A 71 -6.29 2.00 -10.53
N GLU A 72 -7.06 0.99 -10.94
CA GLU A 72 -8.19 0.44 -10.18
C GLU A 72 -7.76 -0.29 -8.90
N ALA A 73 -6.48 -0.60 -8.75
CA ALA A 73 -5.95 -1.22 -7.52
C ALA A 73 -5.44 -0.19 -6.50
N LEU A 74 -5.34 1.10 -6.88
CA LEU A 74 -4.84 2.18 -6.03
C LEU A 74 -5.84 3.32 -5.79
N LEU A 75 -6.99 3.30 -6.48
CA LEU A 75 -8.10 4.26 -6.37
C LEU A 75 -9.33 3.58 -5.75
#